data_AF-A0A1J0TSC4-F1
#
_entry.id   AF-A0A1J0TSC4-F1
#
_cell.length_a   1.000
_cell.length_b   1.000
_cell.length_c   1.000
_cell.angle_alpha   90.00
_cell.angle_beta   90.00
_cell.angle_gamma   90.00
#
_symmetry.space_group_name_H-M   'P 1'
#
loop_
_entity.id
_entity.type
_entity.pdbx_description
1 polymer ?
#
loop_
_entity_poly.entity_id
_entity_poly.type
_entity_poly.pdbx_seq_one_letter_code
_entity_poly.pdbx_strand_id
1 'polypeptide(L)' 'MPDQDQYRMQHPGEQHPVPPLEEQPEIAYPGQPAELAPAYVFLASQESSYITGETIAVTGGVRFT' A
#
# COMPACT_ATOMS: atom_id res chain seq x y z
N MET A 1 -35.41 8.74 -23.31
CA MET A 1 -34.88 9.05 -21.97
C MET A 1 -33.71 8.10 -21.76
N PRO A 2 -32.46 8.57 -21.57
CA PRO A 2 -31.38 7.67 -21.22
C PRO A 2 -31.67 7.06 -19.85
N ASP A 3 -31.26 5.80 -19.71
CA ASP A 3 -31.42 5.00 -18.50
C ASP A 3 -30.70 5.69 -17.32
N GLN A 4 -31.43 6.00 -16.25
CA GLN A 4 -30.91 6.74 -15.10
C GLN A 4 -29.83 5.94 -14.33
N ASP A 5 -29.74 4.63 -14.58
CA ASP A 5 -28.69 3.78 -14.03
C ASP A 5 -27.29 4.12 -14.61
N GLN A 6 -27.22 4.81 -15.74
CA GLN A 6 -25.95 5.20 -16.37
C GLN A 6 -25.19 6.32 -15.62
N TYR A 7 -25.85 7.02 -14.67
CA TYR A 7 -25.22 8.08 -13.87
C TYR A 7 -25.04 7.71 -12.39
N ARG A 8 -25.36 6.47 -12.01
CA ARG A 8 -25.07 5.98 -10.66
C ARG A 8 -23.55 5.85 -10.55
N MET A 9 -22.91 6.78 -9.82
CA MET A 9 -21.50 6.68 -9.51
C MET A 9 -21.28 5.37 -8.77
N GLN A 10 -20.74 4.37 -9.46
CA GLN A 10 -20.39 3.09 -8.88
C GLN A 10 -19.31 3.36 -7.83
N HIS A 11 -19.60 3.06 -6.57
CA HIS A 11 -18.63 3.33 -5.51
C HIS A 11 -17.40 2.43 -5.76
N PRO A 12 -16.16 2.97 -5.73
CA PRO A 12 -14.96 2.20 -6.08
C PRO A 12 -14.81 0.89 -5.29
N GLY A 13 -15.27 0.87 -4.04
CA GLY A 13 -15.24 -0.32 -3.17
C GLY A 13 -16.21 -1.43 -3.57
N GLU A 14 -17.23 -1.15 -4.40
CA GLU A 14 -18.15 -2.17 -4.92
C GLU A 14 -17.61 -2.84 -6.20
N GLN A 15 -16.73 -2.14 -6.94
CA GLN A 15 -16.13 -2.64 -8.18
C GLN A 15 -14.86 -3.48 -7.95
N HIS A 16 -14.17 -3.25 -6.82
CA HIS A 16 -12.95 -3.97 -6.45
C HIS A 16 -13.01 -4.38 -4.97
N PRO A 17 -13.65 -5.52 -4.65
CA PRO A 17 -13.68 -6.00 -3.28
C PRO A 17 -12.25 -6.31 -2.83
N VAL A 18 -11.84 -5.70 -1.71
CA VAL A 18 -10.58 -6.03 -1.06
C VAL A 18 -10.71 -7.47 -0.54
N PRO A 19 -9.83 -8.40 -0.95
CA PRO A 19 -9.92 -9.78 -0.51
C PRO A 19 -9.70 -9.87 1.01
N PRO A 20 -10.23 -10.92 1.68
CA PRO A 20 -9.92 -11.21 3.07
C PRO A 20 -8.41 -11.20 3.31
N LEU A 21 -7.99 -10.80 4.51
CA LEU A 21 -6.57 -10.65 4.87
C LEU A 21 -5.77 -11.94 4.64
N GLU A 22 -6.40 -13.11 4.75
CA GLU A 22 -5.76 -14.41 4.52
C GLU A 22 -5.44 -14.68 3.04
N GLU A 23 -6.16 -14.01 2.13
CA GLU A 23 -6.03 -14.15 0.68
C GLU A 23 -5.20 -13.01 0.07
N GLN A 24 -4.84 -12.02 0.87
CA GLN A 24 -3.96 -10.93 0.43
C GLN A 24 -2.53 -11.46 0.24
N PRO A 25 -1.85 -11.11 -0.87
CA PRO A 25 -0.45 -11.50 -1.14
C PRO A 25 0.57 -10.81 -0.20
N GLU A 26 0.08 -10.28 0.91
CA GLU A 26 0.69 -9.28 1.79
C GLU A 26 0.88 -9.91 3.17
N ILE A 27 1.72 -9.32 4.01
CA ILE A 27 1.92 -9.75 5.39
C ILE A 27 0.57 -9.65 6.12
N ALA A 28 0.03 -10.81 6.51
CA ALA A 28 -1.30 -10.96 7.09
C ALA A 28 -1.42 -10.46 8.55
N TYR A 29 -0.47 -9.66 9.04
CA TYR A 29 -0.46 -9.13 10.41
C TYR A 29 0.06 -7.69 10.46
N PRO A 30 -0.34 -6.89 11.45
CA PRO A 30 0.14 -5.52 11.61
C PRO A 30 1.66 -5.51 11.87
N GLY A 31 2.39 -4.82 11.00
CA GLY A 31 3.84 -4.66 11.12
C GLY A 31 4.22 -4.02 12.45
N GLN A 32 5.19 -4.62 13.13
CA GLN A 32 5.69 -4.11 14.40
C GLN A 32 6.61 -2.91 14.16
N PRO A 33 6.68 -1.93 15.09
CA PRO A 33 7.59 -0.80 14.97
C PRO A 33 9.05 -1.20 14.76
N ALA A 34 9.47 -2.32 15.37
CA ALA A 34 10.81 -2.88 15.21
C ALA A 34 11.11 -3.37 13.78
N GLU A 35 10.08 -3.75 13.01
CA GLU A 35 10.24 -4.21 11.63
C GLU A 35 10.36 -3.04 10.65
N LEU A 36 9.80 -1.87 11.00
CA LEU A 36 9.93 -0.63 10.22
C LEU A 36 11.21 0.14 10.52
N ALA A 37 11.73 0.05 11.76
CA ALA A 37 12.92 0.78 12.20
C ALA A 37 14.15 0.65 11.26
N PRO A 38 14.48 -0.53 10.68
CA PRO A 38 15.61 -0.69 9.77
C PRO A 38 15.54 0.20 8.52
N ALA A 39 14.34 0.54 8.03
CA ALA A 39 14.19 1.41 6.86
C ALA A 39 14.67 2.84 7.16
N TYR A 40 14.39 3.34 8.37
CA TYR A 40 14.89 4.64 8.82
C TYR A 40 16.39 4.61 9.07
N VAL A 41 16.90 3.52 9.65
CA VAL A 41 18.34 3.34 9.86
C VAL A 41 19.08 3.31 8.52
N PHE A 42 18.52 2.65 7.50
CA PHE A 42 19.07 2.66 6.15
C PHE A 42 19.15 4.07 5.58
N LEU A 43 18.05 4.85 5.63
CA LEU A 43 18.03 6.23 5.14
C LEU A 43 18.97 7.19 5.89
N ALA A 44 19.27 6.88 7.16
CA ALA A 44 20.22 7.64 7.96
C ALA A 44 21.68 7.17 7.79
N SER A 45 21.91 6.05 7.11
CA SER A 45 23.23 5.45 6.94
C SER A 45 24.01 6.07 5.77
N GLN A 46 25.32 5.81 5.71
CA GLN A 46 26.12 6.21 4.55
C GLN A 46 25.77 5.41 3.28
N GLU A 47 25.15 4.23 3.43
CA GLU A 47 24.74 3.37 2.31
C GLU A 47 23.67 4.04 1.44
N SER A 48 22.86 4.94 2.02
CA SER A 48 21.85 5.72 1.29
C SER A 48 22.37 7.07 0.77
N SER A 49 23.68 7.29 0.74
CA SER A 49 24.30 8.60 0.38
C SER A 49 23.88 9.15 -0.99
N TYR A 50 23.45 8.30 -1.92
CA TYR A 50 22.95 8.70 -3.25
C TYR A 50 21.42 8.62 -3.39
N ILE A 51 20.69 8.24 -2.35
CA ILE A 51 19.23 8.12 -2.37
C ILE A 51 18.64 9.39 -1.76
N THR A 52 18.03 10.24 -2.60
CA THR A 52 17.43 11.51 -2.20
C THR A 52 16.11 11.75 -2.95
N GLY A 53 15.13 12.32 -2.26
CA GLY A 53 13.80 12.63 -2.83
C GLY A 53 12.92 11.42 -3.15
N GLU A 54 13.34 10.21 -2.79
CA GLU A 54 12.65 8.96 -3.10
C GLU A 54 11.65 8.54 -2.01
N THR A 55 10.60 7.80 -2.38
CA THR A 55 9.65 7.22 -1.42
C THR A 55 9.85 5.71 -1.34
N ILE A 56 10.36 5.23 -0.21
CA ILE A 56 10.52 3.78 0.03
C ILE A 56 9.22 3.21 0.60
N ALA A 57 8.57 2.34 -0.16
CA ALA A 57 7.37 1.63 0.27
C ALA A 57 7.73 0.48 1.23
N VAL A 58 7.36 0.62 2.52
CA VAL A 58 7.48 -0.43 3.54
C VAL A 58 6.09 -0.90 3.94
N THR A 59 5.43 -1.62 3.03
CA THR A 59 3.98 -1.92 3.12
C THR A 59 3.68 -3.36 3.52
N GLY A 60 4.69 -4.20 3.72
CA GLY A 60 4.47 -5.62 3.96
C GLY A 60 3.91 -6.36 2.74
N GLY A 61 4.13 -5.87 1.52
CA GLY A 61 3.65 -6.53 0.29
C GLY A 61 2.39 -5.91 -0.31
N VAL A 62 1.75 -4.94 0.37
CA VAL A 62 0.67 -4.15 -0.22
C VAL A 62 1.20 -3.40 -1.43
N ARG A 63 0.59 -3.63 -2.59
CA ARG A 63 0.93 -2.92 -3.82
C ARG A 63 0.50 -1.47 -3.71
N PHE A 64 1.46 -0.55 -3.73
CA PHE A 64 1.21 0.88 -3.85
C PHE A 64 1.17 1.26 -5.34
N THR A 65 0.00 1.19 -5.97
CA THR A 65 -0.26 1.65 -7.35
C THR A 65 -1.63 2.23 -7.52
#